data_AF-A0A9W4I198-F1
#
_entry.id   AF-A0A9W4I198-F1
#
_cell.length_a   1.000
_cell.length_b   1.000
_cell.length_c   1.000
_cell.angle_alpha   90.00
_cell.angle_beta   90.00
_cell.angle_gamma   90.00
#
_symmetry.space_group_name_H-M   'P 1'
#
loop_
_entity.id
_entity.type
_entity.pdbx_description
1 polymer ?
#
loop_
_entity_poly.entity_id
_entity_poly.type
_entity_poly.pdbx_seq_one_letter_code
_entity_poly.pdbx_strand_id
1 'polypeptide(L)'
;MQSIKFSKPAALKNWVWLFIDAPSSRHGLSPEGLAGSLDEFVQTLRDMGVAAEKPKGGTRIEYTFYADNAPAIEKAVRFLQEKHKPELILGILFAKDAQVYNTVKKVCDIRCGVRNVNVQAEKVRGANMQYWANVGLKINLKMGGANQTLRTSDLGFFADGKTMLVGLDVTHPSPGSTSSAPSVVGIIASVDAQLAQWPADIRIQPARQEMVSELDTLLQSRIKIWAKHNNGKLPEHIVVYRDGVSEGQYDMVIEKELPLLKKACQNTYPASDTKKGLPRMAIVVVGKRHNTRFYPASDGEAERSANPQPGTVVDRGISEARYWDFYLQAHSALQGTARPAHYFTVWDEIFYPLLPGVGPGIGAADRLQDLTHKMCYLFGRATKAVSVCPPAYHADLVCTRARCYMSDLFDPTPSATPTGSVAGERGGHVSEESQTTVHPSIKDTMFYI
;
A
#
# COMPACT_ATOMS: atom_id res chain seq x y z
N MET A 1 0.65 -17.96 -12.15
CA MET A 1 -0.64 -18.46 -11.65
C MET A 1 -1.31 -19.39 -12.67
N GLN A 2 -0.57 -20.30 -13.32
CA GLN A 2 -1.24 -21.30 -14.16
C GLN A 2 -1.98 -22.27 -13.22
N SER A 3 -3.29 -22.40 -13.40
CA SER A 3 -4.16 -23.33 -12.65
C SER A 3 -4.25 -23.08 -11.12
N ILE A 4 -4.06 -21.84 -10.67
CA ILE A 4 -4.19 -21.46 -9.25
C ILE A 4 -5.29 -20.40 -9.12
N LYS A 5 -6.21 -20.62 -8.17
CA LYS A 5 -7.27 -19.67 -7.80
C LYS A 5 -6.87 -18.85 -6.57
N PHE A 6 -7.48 -17.69 -6.40
CA PHE A 6 -7.34 -16.89 -5.19
C PHE A 6 -7.82 -17.61 -3.94
N SER A 7 -7.13 -17.41 -2.81
CA SER A 7 -7.55 -17.94 -1.50
C SER A 7 -8.97 -17.50 -1.13
N LYS A 8 -9.30 -16.23 -1.39
CA LYS A 8 -10.64 -15.67 -1.25
C LYS A 8 -10.95 -14.82 -2.49
N PRO A 9 -11.62 -15.38 -3.51
CA PRO A 9 -11.99 -14.62 -4.69
C PRO A 9 -13.12 -13.63 -4.36
N ALA A 10 -12.99 -12.42 -4.85
CA ALA A 10 -14.04 -11.43 -4.87
C ALA A 10 -15.02 -11.69 -6.03
N ALA A 11 -16.10 -10.91 -6.07
CA ALA A 11 -17.01 -10.86 -7.21
C ALA A 11 -16.78 -9.56 -8.00
N LEU A 12 -16.88 -9.64 -9.32
CA LEU A 12 -16.83 -8.48 -10.21
C LEU A 12 -18.01 -8.58 -11.18
N LYS A 13 -19.20 -8.25 -10.66
CA LYS A 13 -20.46 -8.43 -11.39
C LYS A 13 -20.87 -7.16 -12.14
N ASN A 14 -20.62 -6.00 -11.53
CA ASN A 14 -20.99 -4.73 -12.12
C ASN A 14 -19.77 -3.83 -12.27
N TRP A 15 -19.20 -3.79 -13.47
CA TRP A 15 -18.05 -2.95 -13.79
C TRP A 15 -18.15 -2.42 -15.21
N VAL A 16 -17.40 -1.37 -15.47
CA VAL A 16 -17.36 -0.65 -16.75
C VAL A 16 -15.93 -0.30 -17.11
N TRP A 17 -15.70 0.13 -18.34
CA TRP A 17 -14.41 0.67 -18.77
C TRP A 17 -14.51 2.16 -19.14
N LEU A 18 -13.43 2.90 -18.90
CA LEU A 18 -13.27 4.29 -19.31
C LEU A 18 -11.98 4.40 -20.12
N PHE A 19 -12.12 4.66 -21.42
CA PHE A 19 -10.96 4.83 -22.30
C PHE A 19 -10.65 6.33 -22.43
N ILE A 20 -9.52 6.75 -21.87
CA ILE A 20 -8.95 8.07 -22.08
C ILE A 20 -7.94 7.96 -23.20
N ASP A 21 -8.35 8.42 -24.37
CA ASP A 21 -7.51 8.41 -25.56
C ASP A 21 -6.97 9.80 -25.88
N ALA A 22 -5.94 9.91 -26.72
CA ALA A 22 -5.41 11.20 -27.16
C ALA A 22 -5.33 11.25 -28.69
N PRO A 23 -5.46 12.44 -29.31
CA PRO A 23 -5.23 12.60 -30.74
C PRO A 23 -3.85 12.08 -31.14
N SER A 24 -3.78 11.38 -32.28
CA SER A 24 -2.53 10.83 -32.84
C SER A 24 -1.82 9.79 -31.97
N SER A 25 -2.48 9.23 -30.95
CA SER A 25 -1.93 8.15 -30.15
C SER A 25 -1.66 6.90 -31.02
N ARG A 26 -0.47 6.32 -30.90
CA ARG A 26 -0.04 5.15 -31.71
C ARG A 26 -0.18 3.83 -30.96
N HIS A 27 -1.14 3.73 -30.04
CA HIS A 27 -1.35 2.51 -29.27
C HIS A 27 -1.95 1.37 -30.12
N GLY A 28 -2.65 1.69 -31.21
CA GLY A 28 -3.16 0.72 -32.19
C GLY A 28 -4.23 -0.25 -31.68
N LEU A 29 -5.01 0.15 -30.68
CA LEU A 29 -6.10 -0.65 -30.11
C LEU A 29 -7.41 -0.28 -30.79
N SER A 30 -7.98 -1.17 -31.60
CA SER A 30 -9.27 -0.96 -32.26
C SER A 30 -10.44 -1.25 -31.32
N PRO A 31 -11.67 -0.82 -31.64
CA PRO A 31 -12.86 -1.20 -30.88
C PRO A 31 -13.06 -2.71 -30.76
N GLU A 32 -12.85 -3.45 -31.85
CA GLU A 32 -12.94 -4.92 -31.88
C GLU A 32 -11.83 -5.57 -31.06
N GLY A 33 -10.61 -5.04 -31.18
CA GLY A 33 -9.46 -5.48 -30.39
C GLY A 33 -9.69 -5.28 -28.89
N LEU A 34 -10.29 -4.14 -28.50
CA LEU A 34 -10.68 -3.89 -27.11
C LEU A 34 -11.70 -4.92 -26.63
N ALA A 35 -12.76 -5.20 -27.40
CA ALA A 35 -13.79 -6.17 -27.01
C ALA A 35 -13.17 -7.57 -26.78
N GLY A 36 -12.32 -8.03 -27.69
CA GLY A 36 -11.59 -9.30 -27.54
C GLY A 36 -10.70 -9.33 -26.30
N SER A 37 -9.90 -8.28 -26.09
CA SER A 37 -9.04 -8.17 -24.90
C SER A 37 -9.82 -8.15 -23.58
N LEU A 38 -11.01 -7.53 -23.55
CA LEU A 38 -11.87 -7.53 -22.36
C LEU A 38 -12.48 -8.90 -22.10
N ASP A 39 -12.83 -9.67 -23.15
CA ASP A 39 -13.32 -11.04 -23.01
C ASP A 39 -12.21 -11.97 -22.47
N GLU A 40 -10.98 -11.85 -22.98
CA GLU A 40 -9.81 -12.57 -22.44
C GLU A 40 -9.52 -12.21 -20.98
N PHE A 41 -9.65 -10.93 -20.64
CA PHE A 41 -9.48 -10.46 -19.28
C PHE A 41 -10.53 -11.06 -18.33
N VAL A 42 -11.82 -11.06 -18.72
CA VAL A 42 -12.90 -11.71 -17.95
C VAL A 42 -12.64 -13.20 -17.78
N GLN A 43 -12.20 -13.88 -18.84
CA GLN A 43 -11.88 -15.31 -18.77
C GLN A 43 -10.72 -15.56 -17.80
N THR A 44 -9.66 -14.76 -17.87
CA THR A 44 -8.52 -14.87 -16.94
C THR A 44 -8.96 -14.69 -15.49
N LEU A 45 -9.84 -13.72 -15.20
CA LEU A 45 -10.38 -13.53 -13.86
C LEU A 45 -11.17 -14.76 -13.37
N ARG A 46 -11.98 -15.38 -14.25
CA ARG A 46 -12.74 -16.61 -13.94
C ARG A 46 -11.82 -17.79 -13.66
N ASP A 47 -10.75 -17.94 -14.44
CA ASP A 47 -9.75 -18.99 -14.25
C ASP A 47 -9.06 -18.84 -12.89
N MET A 48 -8.90 -17.60 -12.43
CA MET A 48 -8.38 -17.25 -11.10
C MET A 48 -9.42 -17.34 -9.97
N GLY A 49 -10.65 -17.74 -10.28
CA GLY A 49 -11.73 -17.99 -9.34
C GLY A 49 -12.65 -16.80 -9.04
N VAL A 50 -12.42 -15.64 -9.67
CA VAL A 50 -13.27 -14.45 -9.51
C VAL A 50 -14.62 -14.69 -10.22
N ALA A 51 -15.72 -14.40 -9.53
CA ALA A 51 -17.05 -14.39 -10.16
C ALA A 51 -17.18 -13.13 -11.04
N ALA A 52 -16.57 -13.18 -12.24
CA ALA A 52 -16.49 -12.06 -13.17
C ALA A 52 -17.55 -12.14 -14.29
N GLU A 53 -18.27 -11.05 -14.48
CA GLU A 53 -19.19 -10.83 -15.61
C GLU A 53 -18.54 -9.95 -16.69
N LYS A 54 -19.15 -9.90 -17.87
CA LYS A 54 -18.77 -8.93 -18.92
C LYS A 54 -19.05 -7.49 -18.44
N PRO A 55 -18.28 -6.49 -18.89
CA PRO A 55 -18.51 -5.10 -18.49
C PRO A 55 -19.91 -4.64 -18.95
N LYS A 56 -20.60 -3.85 -18.13
CA LYS A 56 -21.97 -3.37 -18.42
C LYS A 56 -22.02 -2.26 -19.46
N GLY A 57 -20.87 -1.71 -19.80
CA GLY A 57 -20.70 -0.65 -20.78
C GLY A 57 -19.34 -0.01 -20.65
N GLY A 58 -19.15 1.07 -21.38
CA GLY A 58 -18.01 1.95 -21.24
C GLY A 58 -18.16 3.19 -22.08
N THR A 59 -17.21 4.10 -21.93
CA THR A 59 -17.15 5.33 -22.72
C THR A 59 -15.71 5.66 -23.07
N ARG A 60 -15.53 6.33 -24.21
CA ARG A 60 -14.25 6.86 -24.64
C ARG A 60 -14.31 8.38 -24.62
N ILE A 61 -13.29 8.99 -24.05
CA ILE A 61 -13.10 10.44 -24.07
C ILE A 61 -11.74 10.77 -24.66
N GLU A 62 -11.66 11.97 -25.22
CA GLU A 62 -10.42 12.52 -25.76
C GLU A 62 -9.71 13.36 -24.69
N TYR A 63 -8.41 13.13 -24.56
CA TYR A 63 -7.50 13.85 -23.70
C TYR A 63 -6.93 15.04 -24.45
N THR A 64 -7.12 16.22 -23.89
CA THR A 64 -6.63 17.47 -24.46
C THR A 64 -5.30 17.81 -23.81
N PHE A 65 -4.20 17.74 -24.57
CA PHE A 65 -2.89 18.14 -24.08
C PHE A 65 -2.88 19.61 -23.63
N TYR A 66 -2.16 19.90 -22.55
CA TYR A 66 -2.02 21.24 -21.97
C TYR A 66 -3.34 21.87 -21.43
N ALA A 67 -4.39 21.08 -21.26
CA ALA A 67 -5.65 21.51 -20.64
C ALA A 67 -5.91 20.77 -19.32
N ASP A 68 -6.77 21.34 -18.48
CA ASP A 68 -7.31 20.62 -17.33
C ASP A 68 -8.34 19.57 -17.79
N ASN A 69 -7.93 18.31 -17.75
CA ASN A 69 -8.78 17.18 -18.13
C ASN A 69 -9.63 16.64 -16.97
N ALA A 70 -9.44 17.15 -15.74
CA ALA A 70 -10.17 16.64 -14.58
C ALA A 70 -11.70 16.79 -14.72
N PRO A 71 -12.26 17.91 -15.20
CA PRO A 71 -13.71 18.06 -15.39
C PRO A 71 -14.28 17.07 -16.42
N ALA A 72 -13.57 16.83 -17.52
CA ALA A 72 -13.99 15.90 -18.56
C ALA A 72 -13.98 14.45 -18.06
N ILE A 73 -12.91 14.04 -17.37
CA ILE A 73 -12.80 12.72 -16.75
C ILE A 73 -13.88 12.55 -15.68
N GLU A 74 -14.11 13.55 -14.82
CA GLU A 74 -15.13 13.53 -13.78
C GLU A 74 -16.54 13.39 -14.37
N LYS A 75 -16.88 14.16 -15.40
CA LYS A 75 -18.16 14.03 -16.12
C LYS A 75 -18.35 12.61 -16.67
N ALA A 76 -17.31 12.02 -17.26
CA ALA A 76 -17.36 10.66 -17.78
C ALA A 76 -17.55 9.60 -16.67
N VAL A 77 -16.84 9.75 -15.55
CA VAL A 77 -16.98 8.88 -14.37
C VAL A 77 -18.39 8.97 -13.79
N ARG A 78 -18.93 10.20 -13.61
CA ARG A 78 -20.29 10.41 -13.09
C ARG A 78 -21.36 9.84 -14.03
N PHE A 79 -21.22 10.05 -15.34
CA PHE A 79 -22.09 9.43 -16.34
C PHE A 79 -22.12 7.90 -16.21
N LEU A 80 -20.94 7.27 -16.07
CA LEU A 80 -20.85 5.82 -15.86
C LEU A 80 -21.48 5.39 -14.53
N GLN A 81 -21.30 6.17 -13.45
CA GLN A 81 -21.91 5.91 -12.15
C GLN A 81 -23.44 6.01 -12.18
N GLU A 82 -23.99 7.03 -12.81
CA GLU A 82 -25.44 7.24 -12.94
C GLU A 82 -26.08 6.14 -13.77
N LYS A 83 -25.46 5.80 -14.91
CA LYS A 83 -26.01 4.83 -15.87
C LYS A 83 -25.88 3.38 -15.39
N HIS A 84 -24.75 3.03 -14.78
CA HIS A 84 -24.41 1.63 -14.50
C HIS A 84 -24.20 1.31 -13.01
N LYS A 85 -23.99 2.30 -12.14
CA LYS A 85 -23.66 2.11 -10.71
C LYS A 85 -22.52 1.10 -10.49
N PRO A 86 -21.38 1.24 -11.19
CA PRO A 86 -20.33 0.22 -11.21
C PRO A 86 -19.61 0.12 -9.87
N GLU A 87 -19.22 -1.09 -9.51
CA GLU A 87 -18.36 -1.40 -8.38
C GLU A 87 -16.89 -1.03 -8.67
N LEU A 88 -16.51 -1.08 -9.95
CA LEU A 88 -15.16 -0.80 -10.44
C LEU A 88 -15.17 -0.21 -11.86
N ILE A 89 -14.25 0.72 -12.12
CA ILE A 89 -13.91 1.23 -13.47
C ILE A 89 -12.54 0.72 -13.89
N LEU A 90 -12.46 0.04 -15.04
CA LEU A 90 -11.20 -0.25 -15.72
C LEU A 90 -10.82 0.96 -16.58
N GLY A 91 -9.86 1.76 -16.12
CA GLY A 91 -9.32 2.88 -16.89
C GLY A 91 -8.34 2.38 -17.94
N ILE A 92 -8.50 2.78 -19.19
CA ILE A 92 -7.60 2.46 -20.30
C ILE A 92 -6.96 3.77 -20.72
N LEU A 93 -5.64 3.86 -20.56
CA LEU A 93 -4.88 5.09 -20.82
C LEU A 93 -4.10 4.94 -22.12
N PHE A 94 -4.14 5.94 -23.00
CA PHE A 94 -3.44 5.89 -24.30
C PHE A 94 -1.93 5.68 -24.21
N ALA A 95 -1.29 6.15 -23.13
CA ALA A 95 0.15 6.06 -22.94
C ALA A 95 0.53 5.93 -21.46
N LYS A 96 1.83 5.69 -21.21
CA LYS A 96 2.45 5.78 -19.89
C LYS A 96 2.67 7.26 -19.54
N ASP A 97 1.58 7.94 -19.18
CA ASP A 97 1.58 9.35 -18.81
C ASP A 97 1.18 9.53 -17.33
N ALA A 98 2.06 10.16 -16.56
CA ALA A 98 1.84 10.36 -15.13
C ALA A 98 0.72 11.37 -14.85
N GLN A 99 0.61 12.43 -15.65
CA GLN A 99 -0.42 13.45 -15.48
C GLN A 99 -1.80 12.84 -15.67
N VAL A 100 -2.02 12.11 -16.78
CA VAL A 100 -3.29 11.42 -17.05
C VAL A 100 -3.64 10.46 -15.91
N TYR A 101 -2.68 9.63 -15.49
CA TYR A 101 -2.89 8.67 -14.41
C TYR A 101 -3.27 9.36 -13.10
N ASN A 102 -2.55 10.43 -12.73
CA ASN A 102 -2.79 11.19 -11.51
C ASN A 102 -4.17 11.84 -11.52
N THR A 103 -4.59 12.43 -12.64
CA THR A 103 -5.93 13.01 -12.79
C THR A 103 -7.02 11.96 -12.61
N VAL A 104 -6.89 10.78 -13.23
CA VAL A 104 -7.85 9.68 -13.07
C VAL A 104 -7.95 9.23 -11.61
N LYS A 105 -6.79 9.06 -10.95
CA LYS A 105 -6.75 8.67 -9.54
C LYS A 105 -7.41 9.71 -8.65
N LYS A 106 -7.10 11.00 -8.81
CA LYS A 106 -7.73 12.08 -8.05
C LYS A 106 -9.24 12.11 -8.26
N VAL A 107 -9.71 12.04 -9.51
CA VAL A 107 -11.15 12.03 -9.81
C VAL A 107 -11.84 10.82 -9.21
N CYS A 108 -11.31 9.61 -9.40
CA CYS A 108 -11.98 8.39 -8.94
C CYS A 108 -11.88 8.21 -7.42
N ASP A 109 -10.70 8.47 -6.83
CA ASP A 109 -10.43 8.14 -5.42
C ASP A 109 -10.90 9.25 -4.46
N ILE A 110 -10.83 10.52 -4.87
CA ILE A 110 -11.20 11.69 -4.04
C ILE A 110 -12.61 12.21 -4.38
N ARG A 111 -12.89 12.47 -5.66
CA ARG A 111 -14.10 13.22 -6.06
C ARG A 111 -15.35 12.36 -6.27
N CYS A 112 -15.18 11.17 -6.85
CA CYS A 112 -16.29 10.30 -7.27
C CYS A 112 -16.47 9.04 -6.41
N GLY A 113 -15.41 8.63 -5.71
CA GLY A 113 -15.45 7.48 -4.82
C GLY A 113 -15.78 6.16 -5.50
N VAL A 114 -15.01 5.82 -6.54
CA VAL A 114 -15.19 4.57 -7.28
C VAL A 114 -13.87 3.84 -7.41
N ARG A 115 -13.89 2.53 -7.13
CA ARG A 115 -12.70 1.68 -7.28
C ARG A 115 -12.28 1.69 -8.74
N ASN A 116 -10.98 1.76 -8.98
CA ASN A 116 -10.46 1.79 -10.33
C ASN A 116 -9.10 1.09 -10.44
N VAL A 117 -8.87 0.49 -11.60
CA VAL A 117 -7.57 -0.06 -12.02
C VAL A 117 -7.27 0.48 -13.42
N ASN A 118 -6.07 1.00 -13.61
CA ASN A 118 -5.66 1.63 -14.87
C ASN A 118 -4.68 0.71 -15.61
N VAL A 119 -4.92 0.52 -16.90
CA VAL A 119 -4.09 -0.25 -17.85
C VAL A 119 -3.70 0.64 -19.02
N GLN A 120 -2.60 0.33 -19.69
CA GLN A 120 -2.14 1.07 -20.87
C GLN A 120 -2.73 0.42 -22.12
N ALA A 121 -3.28 1.22 -23.04
CA ALA A 121 -3.89 0.74 -24.28
C ALA A 121 -2.94 -0.14 -25.10
N GLU A 122 -1.66 0.21 -25.17
CA GLU A 122 -0.62 -0.59 -25.83
C GLU A 122 -0.46 -1.98 -25.17
N LYS A 123 -0.53 -2.05 -23.84
CA LYS A 123 -0.43 -3.30 -23.08
C LYS A 123 -1.71 -4.13 -23.18
N VAL A 124 -2.88 -3.50 -23.31
CA VAL A 124 -4.15 -4.19 -23.59
C VAL A 124 -4.09 -4.86 -24.96
N ARG A 125 -3.61 -4.16 -26.00
CA ARG A 125 -3.47 -4.69 -27.35
C ARG A 125 -2.61 -5.95 -27.42
N GLY A 126 -1.50 -5.98 -26.68
CA GLY A 126 -0.58 -7.13 -26.61
C GLY A 126 -0.73 -7.94 -25.33
N ALA A 127 -1.88 -7.89 -24.67
CA ALA A 127 -2.07 -8.54 -23.39
C ALA A 127 -1.98 -10.06 -23.54
N ASN A 128 -1.44 -10.71 -22.53
CA ASN A 128 -1.48 -12.15 -22.38
C ASN A 128 -2.07 -12.50 -21.01
N MET A 129 -2.34 -13.78 -20.79
CA MET A 129 -2.89 -14.27 -19.53
C MET A 129 -2.07 -13.82 -18.31
N GLN A 130 -0.74 -13.77 -18.40
CA GLN A 130 0.11 -13.34 -17.27
C GLN A 130 -0.05 -11.85 -16.96
N TYR A 131 -0.22 -10.99 -17.98
CA TYR A 131 -0.54 -9.58 -17.80
C TYR A 131 -1.90 -9.42 -17.11
N TRP A 132 -2.93 -10.08 -17.64
CA TRP A 132 -4.28 -10.03 -17.06
C TRP A 132 -4.34 -10.58 -15.64
N ALA A 133 -3.58 -11.63 -15.36
CA ALA A 133 -3.51 -12.18 -14.01
C ALA A 133 -2.90 -11.18 -13.02
N ASN A 134 -1.87 -10.42 -13.44
CA ASN A 134 -1.30 -9.35 -12.60
C ASN A 134 -2.27 -8.18 -12.39
N VAL A 135 -3.13 -7.87 -13.37
CA VAL A 135 -4.23 -6.91 -13.21
C VAL A 135 -5.28 -7.46 -12.24
N GLY A 136 -5.62 -8.74 -12.37
CA GLY A 136 -6.56 -9.47 -11.50
C GLY A 136 -6.14 -9.49 -10.04
N LEU A 137 -4.84 -9.62 -9.73
CA LEU A 137 -4.31 -9.51 -8.36
C LEU A 137 -4.76 -8.21 -7.69
N LYS A 138 -4.66 -7.07 -8.39
CA LYS A 138 -5.05 -5.76 -7.84
C LYS A 138 -6.56 -5.64 -7.70
N ILE A 139 -7.32 -6.11 -8.68
CA ILE A 139 -8.78 -6.03 -8.67
C ILE A 139 -9.35 -6.84 -7.50
N ASN A 140 -8.88 -8.06 -7.31
CA ASN A 140 -9.35 -8.91 -6.22
C ASN A 140 -9.14 -8.24 -4.85
N LEU A 141 -7.95 -7.65 -4.62
CA LEU A 141 -7.67 -6.93 -3.38
C LEU A 141 -8.54 -5.68 -3.21
N LYS A 142 -8.75 -4.88 -4.26
CA LYS A 142 -9.63 -3.68 -4.19
C LYS A 142 -11.09 -4.04 -3.91
N MET A 143 -11.51 -5.22 -4.36
CA MET A 143 -12.84 -5.76 -4.15
C MET A 143 -12.98 -6.54 -2.83
N GLY A 144 -11.95 -6.55 -1.96
CA GLY A 144 -11.99 -7.16 -0.63
C GLY A 144 -11.62 -8.65 -0.57
N GLY A 145 -11.08 -9.20 -1.67
CA GLY A 145 -10.60 -10.57 -1.75
C GLY A 145 -9.20 -10.78 -1.13
N ALA A 146 -8.75 -12.02 -1.08
CA ALA A 146 -7.41 -12.43 -0.66
C ALA A 146 -6.77 -13.26 -1.77
N ASN A 147 -5.62 -12.80 -2.28
CA ASN A 147 -4.94 -13.48 -3.38
C ASN A 147 -4.23 -14.75 -2.92
N GLN A 148 -3.44 -14.60 -1.86
CA GLN A 148 -2.74 -15.68 -1.18
C GLN A 148 -2.85 -15.51 0.33
N THR A 149 -2.74 -16.63 1.05
CA THR A 149 -2.77 -16.70 2.51
C THR A 149 -1.73 -17.70 2.98
N LEU A 150 -1.22 -17.55 4.20
CA LEU A 150 -0.43 -18.59 4.83
C LEU A 150 -1.32 -19.79 5.19
N ARG A 151 -0.72 -20.98 5.24
CA ARG A 151 -1.38 -22.15 5.85
C ARG A 151 -1.54 -21.89 7.35
N THR A 152 -2.57 -22.47 7.96
CA THR A 152 -2.81 -22.32 9.41
C THR A 152 -1.61 -22.72 10.25
N SER A 153 -0.89 -23.78 9.86
CA SER A 153 0.35 -24.23 10.52
C SER A 153 1.47 -23.19 10.47
N ASP A 154 1.46 -22.32 9.46
CA ASP A 154 2.53 -21.36 9.21
C ASP A 154 2.22 -20.00 9.86
N LEU A 155 0.99 -19.76 10.32
CA LEU A 155 0.57 -18.47 10.91
C LEU A 155 1.39 -18.09 12.16
N GLY A 156 1.96 -19.07 12.87
CA GLY A 156 2.81 -18.82 14.04
C GLY A 156 2.12 -17.91 15.05
N PHE A 157 2.74 -16.77 15.37
CA PHE A 157 2.23 -15.77 16.31
C PHE A 157 0.85 -15.18 15.93
N PHE A 158 0.43 -15.26 14.66
CA PHE A 158 -0.87 -14.74 14.20
C PHE A 158 -2.03 -15.72 14.36
N ALA A 159 -1.75 -16.98 14.74
CA ALA A 159 -2.74 -18.05 14.67
C ALA A 159 -3.97 -17.83 15.56
N ASP A 160 -3.84 -17.03 16.63
CA ASP A 160 -4.93 -16.75 17.57
C ASP A 160 -5.88 -15.61 17.12
N GLY A 161 -5.54 -14.90 16.04
CA GLY A 161 -6.37 -13.82 15.52
C GLY A 161 -6.39 -12.56 16.39
N LYS A 162 -5.40 -12.34 17.26
CA LYS A 162 -5.40 -11.22 18.22
C LYS A 162 -4.38 -10.13 17.94
N THR A 163 -3.54 -10.30 16.93
CA THR A 163 -2.46 -9.38 16.61
C THR A 163 -2.80 -8.53 15.39
N MET A 164 -2.91 -7.22 15.59
CA MET A 164 -3.02 -6.25 14.50
C MET A 164 -1.63 -5.76 14.09
N LEU A 165 -1.37 -5.79 12.79
CA LEU A 165 -0.16 -5.23 12.19
C LEU A 165 -0.47 -3.87 11.60
N VAL A 166 0.45 -2.93 11.79
CA VAL A 166 0.33 -1.55 11.32
C VAL A 166 1.58 -1.22 10.52
N GLY A 167 1.40 -0.56 9.38
CA GLY A 167 2.49 0.08 8.64
C GLY A 167 2.32 1.59 8.74
N LEU A 168 3.42 2.30 8.98
CA LEU A 168 3.45 3.74 9.08
C LEU A 168 4.65 4.28 8.30
N ASP A 169 4.40 5.21 7.38
CA ASP A 169 5.43 5.90 6.61
C ASP A 169 5.18 7.41 6.62
N VAL A 170 6.26 8.17 6.60
CA VAL A 170 6.26 9.63 6.39
C VAL A 170 7.16 9.93 5.21
N THR A 171 6.56 10.45 4.14
CA THR A 171 7.30 10.86 2.94
C THR A 171 7.39 12.38 2.87
N HIS A 172 8.61 12.88 2.65
CA HIS A 172 8.87 14.31 2.44
C HIS A 172 8.91 14.71 0.96
N PRO A 173 8.72 16.01 0.67
CA PRO A 173 8.99 16.57 -0.65
C PRO A 173 10.40 16.24 -1.13
N SER A 174 10.52 15.83 -2.40
CA SER A 174 11.80 15.53 -3.03
C SER A 174 12.40 16.79 -3.67
N PRO A 175 13.71 16.84 -3.97
CA PRO A 175 14.25 17.91 -4.80
C PRO A 175 13.46 18.02 -6.12
N GLY A 176 12.91 19.20 -6.41
CA GLY A 176 12.02 19.45 -7.55
C GLY A 176 10.55 19.67 -7.20
N SER A 177 10.11 19.32 -5.98
CA SER A 177 8.79 19.71 -5.47
C SER A 177 8.73 21.21 -5.15
N THR A 178 7.53 21.78 -5.11
CA THR A 178 7.32 23.18 -4.73
C THR A 178 7.74 23.43 -3.28
N SER A 179 8.06 24.68 -2.93
CA SER A 179 8.40 25.06 -1.55
C SER A 179 7.23 24.87 -0.57
N SER A 180 6.00 24.86 -1.07
CA SER A 180 4.77 24.59 -0.30
C SER A 180 4.40 23.12 -0.22
N ALA A 181 5.15 22.21 -0.87
CA ALA A 181 4.82 20.79 -0.85
C ALA A 181 4.88 20.25 0.60
N PRO A 182 3.82 19.60 1.09
CA PRO A 182 3.77 19.15 2.48
C PRO A 182 4.48 17.81 2.67
N SER A 183 4.62 17.38 3.92
CA SER A 183 4.92 15.96 4.22
C SER A 183 3.62 15.15 4.19
N VAL A 184 3.72 13.89 3.79
CA VAL A 184 2.58 12.96 3.76
C VAL A 184 2.81 11.84 4.74
N VAL A 185 1.81 11.54 5.55
CA VAL A 185 1.74 10.35 6.40
C VAL A 185 0.80 9.34 5.77
N GLY A 186 1.27 8.10 5.63
CA GLY A 186 0.46 6.94 5.25
C GLY A 186 0.42 5.94 6.38
N ILE A 187 -0.77 5.61 6.87
CA ILE A 187 -0.98 4.53 7.84
C ILE A 187 -1.87 3.45 7.24
N ILE A 188 -1.49 2.19 7.46
CA ILE A 188 -2.25 1.01 7.06
C ILE A 188 -2.36 0.07 8.26
N ALA A 189 -3.41 -0.74 8.29
CA ALA A 189 -3.49 -1.83 9.27
C ALA A 189 -4.15 -3.07 8.66
N SER A 190 -3.66 -4.25 9.07
CA SER A 190 -4.34 -5.51 8.81
C SER A 190 -5.71 -5.49 9.48
N VAL A 191 -6.69 -6.18 8.92
CA VAL A 191 -8.03 -6.25 9.52
C VAL A 191 -8.31 -7.58 10.24
N ASP A 192 -7.49 -8.60 10.01
CA ASP A 192 -7.62 -9.95 10.57
C ASP A 192 -6.30 -10.73 10.43
N ALA A 193 -6.26 -11.97 10.93
CA ALA A 193 -5.11 -12.86 10.81
C ALA A 193 -4.86 -13.42 9.40
N GLN A 194 -5.74 -13.19 8.42
CA GLN A 194 -5.46 -13.59 7.03
C GLN A 194 -4.42 -12.69 6.39
N LEU A 195 -4.23 -11.47 6.92
CA LEU A 195 -3.26 -10.48 6.46
C LEU A 195 -3.39 -10.14 4.96
N ALA A 196 -4.61 -10.25 4.43
CA ALA A 196 -4.90 -10.02 3.03
C ALA A 196 -5.36 -8.58 2.74
N GLN A 197 -6.09 -7.98 3.67
CA GLN A 197 -6.70 -6.66 3.51
C GLN A 197 -6.05 -5.64 4.44
N TRP A 198 -5.64 -4.51 3.85
CA TRP A 198 -4.89 -3.46 4.53
C TRP A 198 -5.46 -2.07 4.22
N PRO A 199 -6.65 -1.72 4.71
CA PRO A 199 -7.22 -0.39 4.51
C PRO A 199 -6.30 0.70 5.04
N ALA A 200 -6.26 1.82 4.33
CA ALA A 200 -5.33 2.92 4.60
C ALA A 200 -6.04 4.18 5.10
N ASP A 201 -5.27 5.08 5.68
CA ASP A 201 -5.63 6.47 5.94
C ASP A 201 -4.43 7.36 5.58
N ILE A 202 -4.70 8.60 5.20
CA ILE A 202 -3.69 9.58 4.76
C ILE A 202 -3.83 10.84 5.63
N ARG A 203 -2.70 11.40 6.07
CA ARG A 203 -2.65 12.72 6.71
C ARG A 203 -1.62 13.59 6.00
N ILE A 204 -1.94 14.87 5.85
CA ILE A 204 -0.99 15.90 5.42
C ILE A 204 -0.45 16.60 6.67
N GLN A 205 0.83 16.94 6.67
CA GLN A 205 1.43 17.77 7.71
C GLN A 205 2.46 18.74 7.11
N PRO A 206 2.86 19.79 7.86
CA PRO A 206 3.86 20.75 7.41
C PRO A 206 5.11 20.10 6.79
N ALA A 207 5.68 20.77 5.79
CA ALA A 207 6.82 20.28 5.03
C ALA A 207 7.99 19.89 5.93
N ARG A 208 8.58 18.71 5.67
CA ARG A 208 9.74 18.15 6.40
C ARG A 208 9.52 17.94 7.90
N GLN A 209 8.28 17.98 8.36
CA GLN A 209 7.93 17.50 9.69
C GLN A 209 7.97 15.97 9.68
N GLU A 210 8.77 15.39 10.56
CA GLU A 210 8.94 13.93 10.73
C GLU A 210 7.89 13.33 11.65
N MET A 211 7.50 14.08 12.69
CA MET A 211 6.51 13.67 13.68
C MET A 211 5.11 13.63 13.06
N VAL A 212 4.44 12.48 13.17
CA VAL A 212 3.08 12.31 12.67
C VAL A 212 2.07 13.11 13.50
N SER A 213 1.48 14.14 12.87
CA SER A 213 0.35 14.87 13.47
C SER A 213 -0.87 13.97 13.61
N GLU A 214 -1.54 14.02 14.77
CA GLU A 214 -2.79 13.29 15.05
C GLU A 214 -2.70 11.77 14.84
N LEU A 215 -1.50 11.19 15.07
CA LEU A 215 -1.28 9.74 15.02
C LEU A 215 -2.25 8.96 15.92
N ASP A 216 -2.68 9.59 17.02
CA ASP A 216 -3.68 9.01 17.91
C ASP A 216 -5.03 8.79 17.21
N THR A 217 -5.51 9.76 16.43
CA THR A 217 -6.76 9.64 15.66
C THR A 217 -6.65 8.63 14.51
N LEU A 218 -5.48 8.58 13.87
CA LEU A 218 -5.18 7.65 12.79
C LEU A 218 -5.20 6.20 13.28
N LEU A 219 -4.52 5.89 14.39
CA LEU A 219 -4.55 4.53 14.95
C LEU A 219 -5.95 4.16 15.47
N GLN A 220 -6.68 5.10 16.08
CA GLN A 220 -8.09 4.87 16.46
C GLN A 220 -8.95 4.43 15.26
N SER A 221 -8.75 5.05 14.09
CA SER A 221 -9.49 4.68 12.87
C SER A 221 -9.18 3.24 12.44
N ARG A 222 -7.91 2.81 12.55
CA ARG A 222 -7.47 1.44 12.25
C ARG A 222 -8.05 0.41 13.23
N ILE A 223 -7.99 0.69 14.53
CA ILE A 223 -8.55 -0.20 15.57
C ILE A 223 -10.06 -0.40 15.37
N LYS A 224 -10.81 0.65 15.01
CA LYS A 224 -12.25 0.55 14.72
C LYS A 224 -12.55 -0.36 13.52
N ILE A 225 -11.72 -0.30 12.47
CA ILE A 225 -11.86 -1.19 11.31
C ILE A 225 -11.55 -2.63 11.69
N TRP A 226 -10.52 -2.87 12.50
CA TRP A 226 -10.25 -4.20 13.05
C TRP A 226 -11.48 -4.73 13.80
N ALA A 227 -12.04 -3.95 14.74
CA ALA A 227 -13.21 -4.37 15.52
C ALA A 227 -14.41 -4.73 14.62
N LYS A 228 -14.65 -3.96 13.54
CA LYS A 228 -15.70 -4.25 12.56
C LYS A 228 -15.53 -5.61 11.87
N HIS A 229 -14.28 -6.05 11.64
CA HIS A 229 -13.98 -7.34 11.02
C HIS A 229 -13.88 -8.49 12.04
N ASN A 230 -13.79 -8.19 13.34
CA ASN A 230 -13.57 -9.17 14.40
C ASN A 230 -14.71 -9.20 15.43
N ASN A 231 -15.96 -9.01 14.98
CA ASN A 231 -17.17 -9.08 15.82
C ASN A 231 -17.11 -8.17 17.06
N GLY A 232 -16.57 -6.96 16.90
CA GLY A 232 -16.40 -5.98 17.97
C GLY A 232 -15.19 -6.21 18.87
N LYS A 233 -14.44 -7.30 18.71
CA LYS A 233 -13.23 -7.57 19.49
C LYS A 233 -12.08 -6.67 19.05
N LEU A 234 -11.38 -6.11 20.03
CA LEU A 234 -10.17 -5.31 19.81
C LEU A 234 -8.94 -6.22 19.77
N PRO A 235 -7.86 -5.82 19.06
CA PRO A 235 -6.63 -6.60 19.06
C PRO A 235 -5.97 -6.57 20.45
N GLU A 236 -5.37 -7.67 20.89
CA GLU A 236 -4.62 -7.72 22.15
C GLU A 236 -3.17 -7.24 21.96
N HIS A 237 -2.68 -7.33 20.72
CA HIS A 237 -1.32 -6.93 20.33
C HIS A 237 -1.35 -6.01 19.11
N ILE A 238 -0.51 -4.98 19.11
CA ILE A 238 -0.29 -4.09 17.96
C ILE A 238 1.19 -4.07 17.63
N VAL A 239 1.57 -4.51 16.43
CA VAL A 239 2.95 -4.41 15.93
C VAL A 239 3.01 -3.36 14.85
N VAL A 240 3.79 -2.30 15.07
CA VAL A 240 3.95 -1.18 14.14
C VAL A 240 5.27 -1.32 13.41
N TYR A 241 5.21 -1.38 12.08
CA TYR A 241 6.38 -1.26 11.20
C TYR A 241 6.48 0.19 10.71
N ARG A 242 7.46 0.93 11.23
CA ARG A 242 7.70 2.35 10.93
C ARG A 242 8.80 2.47 9.88
N ASP A 243 8.43 2.85 8.65
CA ASP A 243 9.39 3.24 7.62
C ASP A 243 9.58 4.75 7.60
N GLY A 244 10.70 5.25 7.05
CA GLY A 244 10.89 6.67 6.77
C GLY A 244 11.64 7.43 7.87
N VAL A 245 12.24 6.74 8.83
CA VAL A 245 13.08 7.35 9.87
C VAL A 245 14.51 6.81 9.84
N SER A 246 15.47 7.69 10.09
CA SER A 246 16.89 7.38 10.27
C SER A 246 17.21 7.05 11.72
N GLU A 247 18.38 6.45 11.98
CA GLU A 247 18.83 6.07 13.32
C GLU A 247 18.80 7.24 14.33
N GLY A 248 19.19 8.45 13.89
CA GLY A 248 19.15 9.65 14.72
C GLY A 248 17.74 10.13 15.10
N GLN A 249 16.69 9.46 14.63
CA GLN A 249 15.28 9.79 14.88
C GLN A 249 14.57 8.71 15.69
N TYR A 250 15.26 7.67 16.16
CA TYR A 250 14.62 6.57 16.92
C TYR A 250 14.03 7.06 18.25
N ASP A 251 14.75 7.94 18.95
CA ASP A 251 14.24 8.55 20.18
C ASP A 251 12.97 9.37 19.93
N MET A 252 12.85 10.02 18.77
CA MET A 252 11.62 10.75 18.39
C MET A 252 10.42 9.79 18.28
N VAL A 253 10.62 8.59 17.74
CA VAL A 253 9.55 7.57 17.68
C VAL A 253 9.10 7.18 19.08
N ILE A 254 10.04 6.97 20.01
CA ILE A 254 9.73 6.58 21.40
C ILE A 254 9.11 7.74 22.19
N GLU A 255 9.66 8.95 22.08
CA GLU A 255 9.27 10.08 22.92
C GLU A 255 8.05 10.84 22.40
N LYS A 256 7.76 10.75 21.10
CA LYS A 256 6.69 11.55 20.45
C LYS A 256 5.61 10.67 19.80
N GLU A 257 5.97 9.65 19.03
CA GLU A 257 4.98 8.81 18.33
C GLU A 257 4.33 7.78 19.28
N LEU A 258 5.12 7.04 20.07
CA LEU A 258 4.60 6.03 21.00
C LEU A 258 3.56 6.58 21.99
N PRO A 259 3.72 7.76 22.63
CA PRO A 259 2.67 8.33 23.48
C PRO A 259 1.34 8.57 22.76
N LEU A 260 1.37 8.97 21.49
CA LEU A 260 0.16 9.16 20.68
C LEU A 260 -0.49 7.81 20.34
N LEU A 261 0.32 6.79 19.99
CA LEU A 261 -0.16 5.42 19.78
C LEU A 261 -0.80 4.85 21.06
N LYS A 262 -0.20 5.09 22.22
CA LYS A 262 -0.77 4.70 23.53
C LYS A 262 -2.06 5.47 23.84
N LYS A 263 -2.11 6.76 23.56
CA LYS A 263 -3.32 7.59 23.72
C LYS A 263 -4.47 7.10 22.85
N ALA A 264 -4.21 6.70 21.60
CA ALA A 264 -5.23 6.07 20.75
C ALA A 264 -5.86 4.84 21.41
N CYS A 265 -5.02 4.00 22.02
CA CYS A 265 -5.46 2.81 22.72
C CYS A 265 -6.27 3.18 23.97
N GLN A 266 -5.81 4.15 24.77
CA GLN A 266 -6.55 4.65 25.94
C GLN A 266 -7.95 5.17 25.56
N ASN A 267 -8.08 5.81 24.41
CA ASN A 267 -9.36 6.36 23.92
C ASN A 267 -10.30 5.31 23.32
N THR A 268 -9.79 4.13 22.93
CA THR A 268 -10.59 3.11 22.20
C THR A 268 -10.91 1.88 23.04
N TYR A 269 -10.02 1.51 23.95
CA TYR A 269 -10.15 0.29 24.75
C TYR A 269 -10.93 0.53 26.04
N PRO A 270 -11.68 -0.47 26.53
CA PRO A 270 -12.27 -0.41 27.86
C PRO A 270 -11.22 -0.14 28.93
N ALA A 271 -11.57 0.66 29.94
CA ALA A 271 -10.68 0.98 31.06
C ALA A 271 -10.20 -0.27 31.83
N SER A 272 -10.96 -1.37 31.80
CA SER A 272 -10.57 -2.65 32.38
C SER A 272 -9.38 -3.30 31.67
N ASP A 273 -9.28 -3.10 30.35
CA ASP A 273 -8.28 -3.74 29.49
C ASP A 273 -6.99 -2.92 29.50
N THR A 274 -7.11 -1.59 29.45
CA THR A 274 -5.95 -0.69 29.58
C THR A 274 -5.28 -0.82 30.94
N LYS A 275 -6.04 -1.03 32.03
CA LYS A 275 -5.49 -1.36 33.36
C LYS A 275 -4.70 -2.67 33.39
N LYS A 276 -4.99 -3.61 32.49
CA LYS A 276 -4.24 -4.88 32.34
C LYS A 276 -3.05 -4.75 31.37
N GLY A 277 -2.78 -3.55 30.86
CA GLY A 277 -1.72 -3.29 29.90
C GLY A 277 -2.08 -3.66 28.46
N LEU A 278 -3.38 -3.76 28.12
CA LEU A 278 -3.82 -4.01 26.74
C LEU A 278 -4.15 -2.71 25.98
N PRO A 279 -3.90 -2.67 24.66
CA PRO A 279 -3.11 -3.65 23.90
C PRO A 279 -1.61 -3.46 24.20
N ARG A 280 -0.87 -4.57 24.12
CA ARG A 280 0.60 -4.53 24.14
C ARG A 280 1.11 -4.10 22.77
N MET A 281 2.21 -3.35 22.74
CA MET A 281 2.74 -2.76 21.52
C MET A 281 4.19 -3.15 21.27
N ALA A 282 4.53 -3.38 20.01
CA ALA A 282 5.92 -3.41 19.54
C ALA A 282 6.07 -2.43 18.36
N ILE A 283 7.18 -1.72 18.30
CA ILE A 283 7.51 -0.80 17.21
C ILE A 283 8.84 -1.21 16.60
N VAL A 284 8.80 -1.54 15.31
CA VAL A 284 9.93 -2.00 14.51
C VAL A 284 10.16 -0.98 13.41
N VAL A 285 11.27 -0.26 13.47
CA VAL A 285 11.71 0.63 12.41
C VAL A 285 12.26 -0.19 11.25
N VAL A 286 11.94 0.21 10.03
CA VAL A 286 12.34 -0.48 8.79
C VAL A 286 13.31 0.39 7.98
N GLY A 287 14.58 0.01 7.97
CA GLY A 287 15.63 0.63 7.17
C GLY A 287 15.75 -0.04 5.79
N LYS A 288 15.27 0.62 4.73
CA LYS A 288 15.40 0.15 3.34
C LYS A 288 16.62 0.67 2.60
N ARG A 289 17.22 1.76 3.10
CA ARG A 289 18.24 2.53 2.39
C ARG A 289 19.54 2.63 3.21
N HIS A 290 20.32 1.54 3.24
CA HIS A 290 21.66 1.50 3.85
C HIS A 290 22.73 0.89 2.91
N ASN A 291 24.00 0.99 3.28
CA ASN A 291 25.12 0.51 2.45
C ASN A 291 25.51 -0.95 2.71
N THR A 292 24.93 -1.60 3.72
CA THR A 292 25.15 -3.02 4.04
C THR A 292 24.73 -3.95 2.89
N ARG A 293 25.59 -4.90 2.52
CA ARG A 293 25.35 -5.96 1.53
C ARG A 293 25.88 -7.29 2.07
N PHE A 294 25.24 -8.38 1.69
CA PHE A 294 25.66 -9.73 2.07
C PHE A 294 26.03 -10.54 0.84
N TYR A 295 27.01 -11.41 1.02
CA TYR A 295 27.51 -12.31 -0.01
C TYR A 295 27.53 -13.73 0.58
N PRO A 296 27.17 -14.75 -0.22
CA PRO A 296 27.33 -16.15 0.18
C PRO A 296 28.80 -16.45 0.55
N ALA A 297 29.03 -17.27 1.57
CA ALA A 297 30.40 -17.68 1.94
C ALA A 297 30.97 -18.71 0.96
N SER A 298 30.10 -19.42 0.24
CA SER A 298 30.48 -20.38 -0.80
C SER A 298 29.44 -20.43 -1.92
N ASP A 299 29.85 -20.94 -3.10
CA ASP A 299 28.96 -21.09 -4.26
C ASP A 299 27.76 -22.00 -3.99
N GLY A 300 27.89 -22.97 -3.07
CA GLY A 300 26.80 -23.87 -2.67
C GLY A 300 25.68 -23.19 -1.88
N GLU A 301 25.96 -22.02 -1.29
CA GLU A 301 24.99 -21.22 -0.53
C GLU A 301 24.39 -20.08 -1.37
N ALA A 302 24.89 -19.89 -2.58
CA ALA A 302 24.46 -18.83 -3.48
C ALA A 302 23.18 -19.20 -4.24
N GLU A 303 22.31 -18.21 -4.44
CA GLU A 303 21.28 -18.29 -5.47
C GLU A 303 21.95 -18.19 -6.85
N ARG A 304 21.21 -18.55 -7.92
CA ARG A 304 21.62 -18.31 -9.31
C ARG A 304 22.06 -16.86 -9.58
N SER A 305 21.54 -15.90 -8.81
CA SER A 305 21.87 -14.48 -8.91
C SER A 305 23.17 -14.09 -8.19
N ALA A 306 23.91 -15.06 -7.63
CA ALA A 306 25.07 -14.88 -6.75
C ALA A 306 24.77 -14.13 -5.43
N ASN A 307 23.51 -14.04 -5.05
CA ASN A 307 23.06 -13.48 -3.78
C ASN A 307 22.84 -14.59 -2.73
N PRO A 308 22.77 -14.25 -1.42
CA PRO A 308 22.32 -15.18 -0.40
C PRO A 308 20.93 -15.75 -0.69
N GLN A 309 20.57 -16.86 -0.03
CA GLN A 309 19.23 -17.43 -0.16
C GLN A 309 18.15 -16.47 0.37
N PRO A 310 16.95 -16.42 -0.25
CA PRO A 310 15.82 -15.72 0.34
C PRO A 310 15.51 -16.27 1.74
N GLY A 311 15.35 -15.37 2.71
CA GLY A 311 15.20 -15.70 4.12
C GLY A 311 16.49 -15.65 4.93
N THR A 312 17.63 -15.29 4.33
CA THR A 312 18.86 -15.01 5.10
C THR A 312 18.59 -13.89 6.12
N VAL A 313 18.82 -14.22 7.39
CA VAL A 313 18.78 -13.31 8.53
C VAL A 313 20.19 -13.12 9.05
N VAL A 314 20.55 -11.87 9.37
CA VAL A 314 21.80 -11.53 10.04
C VAL A 314 21.48 -10.65 11.25
N ASP A 315 21.59 -11.22 12.43
CA ASP A 315 21.32 -10.58 13.73
C ASP A 315 22.52 -10.63 14.69
N ARG A 316 23.70 -11.03 14.18
CA ARG A 316 24.96 -11.12 14.94
C ARG A 316 26.12 -10.52 14.16
N GLY A 317 27.14 -10.07 14.89
CA GLY A 317 28.42 -9.61 14.37
C GLY A 317 28.39 -8.16 13.87
N ILE A 318 27.41 -7.81 13.03
CA ILE A 318 27.24 -6.45 12.48
C ILE A 318 25.99 -5.72 12.99
N SER A 319 25.15 -6.41 13.77
CA SER A 319 24.03 -5.82 14.52
C SER A 319 24.56 -5.04 15.71
N GLU A 320 23.74 -4.13 16.24
CA GLU A 320 24.14 -3.32 17.37
C GLU A 320 24.12 -4.14 18.67
N ALA A 321 25.24 -4.14 19.40
CA ALA A 321 25.43 -5.06 20.52
C ALA A 321 24.43 -4.87 21.68
N ARG A 322 23.85 -3.67 21.81
CA ARG A 322 22.92 -3.31 22.90
C ARG A 322 21.48 -3.17 22.46
N TYR A 323 21.23 -3.19 21.15
CA TYR A 323 19.91 -2.96 20.60
C TYR A 323 19.40 -4.22 19.92
N TRP A 324 18.08 -4.28 19.73
CA TRP A 324 17.46 -5.42 19.08
C TRP A 324 17.19 -5.12 17.61
N ASP A 325 18.14 -5.47 16.77
CA ASP A 325 18.06 -5.31 15.33
C ASP A 325 18.47 -6.56 14.56
N PHE A 326 18.02 -6.64 13.31
CA PHE A 326 18.42 -7.70 12.38
C PHE A 326 18.26 -7.23 10.94
N TYR A 327 19.07 -7.80 10.05
CA TYR A 327 18.87 -7.69 8.62
C TYR A 327 18.16 -8.91 8.09
N LEU A 328 17.27 -8.73 7.13
CA LEU A 328 16.56 -9.81 6.46
C LEU A 328 16.56 -9.60 4.94
N GLN A 329 17.12 -10.56 4.22
CA GLN A 329 16.99 -10.66 2.77
C GLN A 329 15.81 -11.59 2.41
N ALA A 330 14.59 -11.07 2.45
CA ALA A 330 13.39 -11.89 2.27
C ALA A 330 13.12 -12.37 0.82
N HIS A 331 13.87 -11.89 -0.18
CA HIS A 331 13.53 -12.04 -1.58
C HIS A 331 14.70 -12.54 -2.42
N SER A 332 14.36 -13.16 -3.55
CA SER A 332 15.29 -13.40 -4.66
C SER A 332 15.57 -12.10 -5.40
N ALA A 333 16.83 -11.70 -5.52
CA ALA A 333 17.21 -10.57 -6.34
C ALA A 333 17.19 -10.97 -7.83
N LEU A 334 16.32 -10.32 -8.60
CA LEU A 334 16.19 -10.59 -10.04
C LEU A 334 17.40 -10.08 -10.83
N GLN A 335 18.06 -9.03 -10.35
CA GLN A 335 19.21 -8.41 -10.99
C GLN A 335 20.06 -7.69 -9.94
N GLY A 336 21.39 -7.78 -10.07
CA GLY A 336 22.36 -7.11 -9.21
C GLY A 336 22.45 -7.71 -7.81
N THR A 337 23.09 -6.97 -6.91
CA THR A 337 23.25 -7.35 -5.50
C THR A 337 22.00 -7.00 -4.71
N ALA A 338 21.43 -8.00 -4.03
CA ALA A 338 20.30 -7.87 -3.14
C ALA A 338 20.62 -6.85 -2.04
N ARG A 339 19.61 -6.04 -1.71
CA ARG A 339 19.65 -5.19 -0.52
C ARG A 339 18.76 -5.83 0.54
N PRO A 340 19.31 -6.36 1.64
CA PRO A 340 18.49 -6.79 2.76
C PRO A 340 17.77 -5.57 3.35
N ALA A 341 16.62 -5.75 3.97
CA ALA A 341 16.01 -4.71 4.79
C ALA A 341 16.56 -4.83 6.23
N HIS A 342 16.84 -3.71 6.87
CA HIS A 342 17.23 -3.62 8.27
C HIS A 342 16.00 -3.37 9.13
N TYR A 343 15.85 -4.12 10.21
CA TYR A 343 14.73 -4.00 11.15
C TYR A 343 15.29 -3.72 12.53
N PHE A 344 14.82 -2.65 13.16
CA PHE A 344 15.31 -2.21 14.47
C PHE A 344 14.12 -2.05 15.42
N THR A 345 14.10 -2.81 16.51
CA THR A 345 13.01 -2.78 17.49
C THR A 345 13.27 -1.69 18.51
N VAL A 346 12.56 -0.57 18.38
CA VAL A 346 12.69 0.59 19.29
C VAL A 346 11.81 0.45 20.53
N TRP A 347 10.78 -0.39 20.48
CA TRP A 347 9.88 -0.64 21.60
C TRP A 347 9.30 -2.05 21.51
N ASP A 348 9.22 -2.77 22.64
CA ASP A 348 8.58 -4.09 22.71
C ASP A 348 7.94 -4.38 24.07
N GLU A 349 6.63 -4.64 24.04
CA GLU A 349 5.84 -5.16 25.16
C GLU A 349 5.28 -6.56 24.89
N ILE A 350 5.59 -7.11 23.71
CA ILE A 350 4.98 -8.31 23.16
C ILE A 350 5.98 -9.45 23.22
N PHE A 351 7.03 -9.40 22.41
CA PHE A 351 7.82 -10.58 22.07
C PHE A 351 8.74 -11.00 23.22
N TYR A 352 9.63 -10.14 23.68
CA TYR A 352 10.53 -10.45 24.79
C TYR A 352 9.77 -10.64 26.12
N PRO A 353 8.79 -9.79 26.49
CA PRO A 353 8.07 -9.96 27.75
C PRO A 353 7.16 -11.20 27.81
N LEU A 354 6.55 -11.61 26.69
CA LEU A 354 5.64 -12.77 26.67
C LEU A 354 6.33 -14.06 26.23
N LEU A 355 7.32 -13.96 25.35
CA LEU A 355 7.91 -15.07 24.62
C LEU A 355 9.46 -14.94 24.58
N PRO A 356 10.14 -14.76 25.73
CA PRO A 356 11.58 -14.47 25.76
C PRO A 356 12.43 -15.57 25.09
N GLY A 357 11.93 -16.80 25.10
CA GLY A 357 12.71 -18.00 24.79
C GLY A 357 13.52 -18.41 26.00
N VAL A 358 13.46 -19.68 26.38
CA VAL A 358 14.30 -20.24 27.44
C VAL A 358 15.01 -21.46 26.87
N GLY A 359 16.34 -21.49 26.98
CA GLY A 359 17.17 -22.59 26.48
C GLY A 359 17.32 -22.60 24.95
N PRO A 360 17.52 -23.76 24.31
CA PRO A 360 17.78 -23.88 22.86
C PRO A 360 16.52 -23.74 21.99
N GLY A 361 15.42 -23.22 22.55
CA GLY A 361 14.13 -23.09 21.86
C GLY A 361 13.98 -21.77 21.09
N ILE A 362 12.86 -21.65 20.37
CA ILE A 362 12.46 -20.44 19.61
C ILE A 362 12.18 -19.28 20.57
N GLY A 363 13.01 -18.24 20.52
CA GLY A 363 12.91 -17.04 21.35
C GLY A 363 12.21 -15.86 20.69
N ALA A 364 12.26 -14.70 21.36
CA ALA A 364 11.63 -13.47 20.89
C ALA A 364 12.16 -13.00 19.53
N ALA A 365 13.49 -13.06 19.35
CA ALA A 365 14.17 -12.74 18.10
C ALA A 365 13.67 -13.61 16.94
N ASP A 366 13.70 -14.94 17.11
CA ASP A 366 13.27 -15.89 16.08
C ASP A 366 11.80 -15.64 15.67
N ARG A 367 10.94 -15.33 16.65
CA ARG A 367 9.53 -15.05 16.38
C ARG A 367 9.33 -13.79 15.57
N LEU A 368 10.01 -12.69 15.92
CA LEU A 368 9.89 -11.44 15.17
C LEU A 368 10.48 -11.57 13.76
N GLN A 369 11.59 -12.29 13.62
CA GLN A 369 12.24 -12.58 12.33
C GLN A 369 11.32 -13.46 11.46
N ASP A 370 10.79 -14.56 11.99
CA ASP A 370 9.84 -15.45 11.31
C ASP A 370 8.57 -14.71 10.89
N LEU A 371 8.00 -13.91 11.80
CA LEU A 371 6.85 -13.03 11.55
C LEU A 371 7.12 -12.13 10.34
N THR A 372 8.23 -11.41 10.39
CA THR A 372 8.61 -10.41 9.38
C THR A 372 8.84 -11.08 8.03
N HIS A 373 9.53 -12.21 8.02
CA HIS A 373 9.82 -12.96 6.81
C HIS A 373 8.57 -13.58 6.17
N LYS A 374 7.70 -14.23 6.95
CA LYS A 374 6.47 -14.84 6.43
C LYS A 374 5.54 -13.83 5.79
N MET A 375 5.44 -12.63 6.35
CA MET A 375 4.64 -11.58 5.72
C MET A 375 5.17 -11.20 4.34
N CYS A 376 6.48 -11.25 4.07
CA CYS A 376 7.02 -10.90 2.75
C CYS A 376 6.44 -11.74 1.59
N TYR A 377 5.86 -12.91 1.87
CA TYR A 377 5.14 -13.74 0.89
C TYR A 377 3.68 -13.32 0.66
N LEU A 378 3.12 -12.47 1.52
CA LEU A 378 1.72 -12.03 1.52
C LEU A 378 1.49 -10.69 0.84
N PHE A 379 2.50 -10.14 0.16
CA PHE A 379 2.31 -8.93 -0.62
C PHE A 379 1.45 -9.19 -1.85
N GLY A 380 0.13 -8.98 -1.71
CA GLY A 380 -0.87 -9.53 -2.61
C GLY A 380 -0.81 -9.03 -4.06
N ARG A 381 -0.02 -7.99 -4.41
CA ARG A 381 0.15 -7.58 -5.81
C ARG A 381 1.21 -8.38 -6.58
N ALA A 382 1.87 -9.34 -5.94
CA ALA A 382 2.91 -10.16 -6.54
C ALA A 382 2.79 -11.63 -6.09
N THR A 383 3.38 -12.52 -6.89
CA THR A 383 3.47 -13.97 -6.63
C THR A 383 4.88 -14.39 -6.20
N LYS A 384 5.67 -13.43 -5.70
CA LYS A 384 7.03 -13.61 -5.21
C LYS A 384 7.16 -12.84 -3.90
N ALA A 385 8.05 -13.31 -3.03
CA ALA A 385 8.39 -12.58 -1.82
C ALA A 385 8.97 -11.19 -2.18
N VAL A 386 8.60 -10.19 -1.38
CA VAL A 386 9.13 -8.82 -1.51
C VAL A 386 10.31 -8.59 -0.57
N SER A 387 11.13 -7.59 -0.92
CA SER A 387 12.34 -7.25 -0.17
C SER A 387 12.11 -6.64 1.20
N VAL A 388 10.90 -6.14 1.44
CA VAL A 388 10.51 -5.39 2.64
C VAL A 388 9.17 -5.95 3.11
N CYS A 389 8.96 -6.00 4.43
CA CYS A 389 7.70 -6.47 4.97
C CYS A 389 6.50 -5.68 4.38
N PRO A 390 5.38 -6.36 4.05
CA PRO A 390 4.20 -5.74 3.46
C PRO A 390 3.64 -4.55 4.23
N PRO A 391 3.62 -4.50 5.58
CA PRO A 391 3.09 -3.34 6.27
C PRO A 391 3.80 -2.05 5.88
N ALA A 392 5.14 -2.04 5.95
CA ALA A 392 5.95 -0.91 5.51
C ALA A 392 5.78 -0.65 4.01
N TYR A 393 5.79 -1.70 3.19
CA TYR A 393 5.63 -1.51 1.74
C TYR A 393 4.25 -0.96 1.35
N HIS A 394 3.19 -1.33 2.05
CA HIS A 394 1.86 -0.78 1.83
C HIS A 394 1.79 0.69 2.25
N ALA A 395 2.42 1.08 3.37
CA ALA A 395 2.50 2.47 3.80
C ALA A 395 3.19 3.35 2.73
N ASP A 396 4.31 2.91 2.13
CA ASP A 396 4.94 3.63 1.02
C ASP A 396 4.00 3.86 -0.16
N LEU A 397 3.18 2.86 -0.51
CA LEU A 397 2.25 2.95 -1.63
C LEU A 397 1.12 3.94 -1.34
N VAL A 398 0.71 4.05 -0.07
CA VAL A 398 -0.24 5.05 0.39
C VAL A 398 0.37 6.44 0.28
N CYS A 399 1.61 6.65 0.75
CA CYS A 399 2.32 7.93 0.60
C CYS A 399 2.50 8.30 -0.88
N THR A 400 2.90 7.35 -1.71
CA THR A 400 3.03 7.54 -3.17
C THR A 400 1.68 7.91 -3.80
N ARG A 401 0.59 7.31 -3.34
CA ARG A 401 -0.76 7.63 -3.81
C ARG A 401 -1.19 9.04 -3.39
N ALA A 402 -0.89 9.47 -2.18
CA ALA A 402 -1.19 10.83 -1.74
C ALA A 402 -0.42 11.88 -2.58
N ARG A 403 0.86 11.64 -2.87
CA ARG A 403 1.66 12.48 -3.77
C ARG A 403 1.03 12.57 -5.16
N CYS A 404 0.48 11.45 -5.66
CA CYS A 404 -0.27 11.40 -6.91
C CYS A 404 -1.53 12.31 -6.90
N TYR A 405 -2.22 12.46 -5.77
CA TYR A 405 -3.35 13.41 -5.67
C TYR A 405 -2.90 14.89 -5.65
N MET A 406 -1.66 15.13 -5.23
CA MET A 406 -1.01 16.43 -5.10
C MET A 406 0.11 16.63 -6.13
N SER A 407 -0.02 16.03 -7.32
CA SER A 407 1.06 16.04 -8.31
C SER A 407 1.53 17.44 -8.69
N ASP A 408 0.64 18.44 -8.66
CA ASP A 408 0.97 19.83 -8.95
C ASP A 408 1.96 20.43 -7.95
N LEU A 409 2.01 19.90 -6.72
CA LEU A 409 2.96 20.29 -5.69
C LEU A 409 4.24 19.45 -5.72
N PHE A 410 4.13 18.14 -5.98
CA PHE A 410 5.27 17.23 -5.89
C PHE A 410 6.10 17.14 -7.18
N ASP A 411 5.45 17.27 -8.33
CA ASP A 411 6.02 17.11 -9.68
C ASP A 411 5.54 18.24 -10.60
N PRO A 412 5.84 19.52 -10.31
CA PRO A 412 5.36 20.65 -11.11
C PRO A 412 5.90 20.58 -12.54
N THR A 413 5.03 20.65 -13.55
CA THR A 413 5.43 20.71 -14.95
C THR A 413 6.07 22.06 -15.29
N PRO A 414 7.29 22.11 -15.86
CA PRO A 414 7.93 23.37 -16.21
C PRO A 414 7.39 23.92 -17.54
N SER A 415 6.31 24.72 -17.51
CA SER A 415 5.92 25.80 -18.45
C SER A 415 4.45 26.20 -18.20
N ALA A 416 4.00 27.47 -18.21
CA ALA A 416 4.49 28.70 -18.80
C ALA A 416 4.87 29.79 -17.76
N THR A 417 5.58 30.81 -18.22
CA THR A 417 5.98 32.06 -17.54
C THR A 417 5.08 32.48 -16.37
N PRO A 418 5.64 32.94 -15.23
CA PRO A 418 4.83 33.54 -14.18
C PRO A 418 4.27 34.87 -14.70
N THR A 419 3.03 34.87 -15.19
CA THR A 419 2.29 36.12 -15.37
C THR A 419 1.95 36.64 -13.99
N GLY A 420 2.74 37.61 -13.54
CA GLY A 420 2.33 38.69 -12.65
C GLY A 420 1.74 38.27 -11.31
N SER A 421 2.53 38.46 -10.26
CA SER A 421 2.04 38.75 -8.92
C SER A 421 0.93 39.82 -8.97
N VAL A 422 -0.30 39.40 -8.79
CA VAL A 422 -1.39 40.26 -8.32
C VAL A 422 -2.10 39.50 -7.20
N ALA A 423 -1.91 40.00 -5.99
CA ALA A 423 -2.72 39.64 -4.84
C ALA A 423 -4.19 39.96 -5.18
N GLY A 424 -4.98 38.91 -5.40
CA GLY A 424 -6.39 38.98 -5.66
C GLY A 424 -7.09 37.86 -4.92
N GLU A 425 -7.56 38.15 -3.71
CA GLU A 425 -8.57 37.33 -3.04
C GLU A 425 -9.81 37.24 -3.92
N ARG A 426 -10.06 36.07 -4.51
CA ARG A 426 -11.41 35.62 -4.89
C ARG A 426 -11.45 34.12 -5.17
N GLY A 427 -12.08 33.40 -4.24
CA GLY A 427 -12.95 32.26 -4.58
C GLY A 427 -12.39 30.85 -4.37
N GLY A 428 -12.44 30.38 -3.12
CA GLY A 428 -12.48 28.94 -2.80
C GLY A 428 -11.13 28.28 -2.57
N HIS A 429 -10.45 28.60 -1.47
CA HIS A 429 -9.37 27.77 -0.94
C HIS A 429 -10.01 26.44 -0.48
N VAL A 430 -10.07 25.46 -1.38
CA VAL A 430 -10.27 24.05 -1.04
C VAL A 430 -9.09 23.70 -0.14
N SER A 431 -9.33 23.46 1.16
CA SER A 431 -8.26 23.17 2.12
C SER A 431 -7.37 22.06 1.58
N GLU A 432 -6.05 22.16 1.74
CA GLU A 432 -5.10 21.15 1.25
C GLU A 432 -5.50 19.72 1.70
N GLU A 433 -6.10 19.60 2.89
CA GLU A 433 -6.70 18.37 3.41
C GLU A 433 -7.78 17.78 2.48
N SER A 434 -8.72 18.59 1.99
CA SER A 434 -9.80 18.11 1.12
C SER A 434 -9.32 17.61 -0.25
N GLN A 435 -8.09 17.94 -0.66
CA GLN A 435 -7.49 17.41 -1.88
C GLN A 435 -6.91 15.99 -1.74
N THR A 436 -6.77 15.49 -0.50
CA THR A 436 -6.21 14.15 -0.22
C THR A 436 -7.14 13.24 0.58
N THR A 437 -8.22 13.79 1.13
CA THR A 437 -9.27 13.01 1.80
C THR A 437 -9.92 12.04 0.84
N VAL A 438 -9.61 10.75 1.01
CA VAL A 438 -10.18 9.67 0.22
C VAL A 438 -11.69 9.60 0.42
N HIS A 439 -12.42 9.41 -0.69
CA HIS A 439 -13.88 9.41 -0.65
C HIS A 439 -14.42 8.31 0.29
N PRO A 440 -15.46 8.59 1.11
CA PRO A 440 -15.97 7.65 2.11
C PRO A 440 -16.41 6.27 1.58
N SER A 441 -16.79 6.18 0.31
CA SER A 441 -17.20 4.92 -0.33
C SER A 441 -16.06 3.92 -0.56
N ILE A 442 -14.81 4.40 -0.60
CA ILE A 442 -13.63 3.56 -0.86
C ILE A 442 -12.55 3.67 0.22
N LYS A 443 -12.72 4.54 1.24
CA LYS A 443 -11.72 4.77 2.29
C LYS A 443 -11.30 3.50 3.04
N ASP A 444 -12.21 2.55 3.22
CA ASP A 444 -11.95 1.28 3.93
C ASP A 444 -11.47 0.18 2.97
N THR A 445 -11.00 0.53 1.78
CA THR A 445 -10.47 -0.41 0.77
C THR A 445 -8.97 -0.23 0.58
N MET A 446 -8.32 -1.19 -0.09
CA MET A 446 -6.94 -1.03 -0.56
C MET A 446 -6.88 -0.17 -1.83
N PHE A 447 -7.44 1.05 -1.83
CA PHE A 447 -7.53 1.92 -3.01
C PHE A 447 -6.15 2.18 -3.66
N TYR A 448 -5.10 2.19 -2.84
CA TYR A 448 -3.71 2.47 -3.20
C TYR A 448 -2.99 1.33 -3.94
N ILE A 449 -3.53 0.10 -3.93
CA ILE A 449 -2.86 -1.10 -4.51
C ILE A 449 -2.85 -1.14 -6.04
#